data_AF-A0AAU2JTH3-F1
#
_entry.id   AF-A0AAU2JTH3-F1
#
_cell.length_a   1.000
_cell.length_b   1.000
_cell.length_c   1.000
_cell.angle_alpha   90.00
_cell.angle_beta   90.00
_cell.angle_gamma   90.00
#
_symmetry.space_group_name_H-M   'P 1'
#
loop_
_entity.id
_entity.type
_entity.pdbx_description
1 polymer ?
#
loop_
_entity_poly.entity_id
_entity_poly.type
_entity_poly.pdbx_seq_one_letter_code
_entity_poly.pdbx_strand_id
1 'polypeptide(L)'
;MATGEGTVEDAVEDAVEGSLEDEDVWEPLSEDVRRTLELLLDGDSEAQRGFLAQIPYAEMTRGNCPCPCVFLSVDTDAVAAVPLEKQVAAVAGASLFTAEGDYAGEATLLAAGGALADLQFCDWEDRGPGSLRLWEWLGPRHPMDPAVG
;
A
#
# COMPACT_ATOMS: atom_id res chain seq x y z
N MET A 1 34.28 -46.26 34.01
CA MET A 1 34.18 -44.84 34.39
C MET A 1 33.21 -44.22 33.41
N ALA A 2 31.96 -44.07 33.84
CA ALA A 2 30.83 -43.73 32.98
C ALA A 2 30.65 -42.21 32.90
N THR A 3 30.40 -41.72 31.69
CA THR A 3 29.84 -40.41 31.38
C THR A 3 28.38 -40.34 31.87
N GLY A 4 27.98 -39.21 32.42
CA GLY A 4 26.60 -38.95 32.84
C GLY A 4 26.31 -37.46 32.74
N GLU A 5 25.48 -37.13 31.76
CA GLU A 5 24.95 -35.81 31.43
C GLU A 5 24.19 -35.20 32.61
N GLY A 6 24.46 -33.91 32.88
CA GLY A 6 23.71 -33.09 33.81
C GLY A 6 22.70 -32.25 33.05
N THR A 7 21.42 -32.57 33.26
CA THR A 7 20.23 -31.82 32.88
C THR A 7 20.34 -30.33 33.25
N VAL A 8 20.08 -29.46 32.28
CA VAL A 8 19.74 -28.05 32.47
C VAL A 8 18.33 -27.80 31.90
N GLU A 9 17.37 -28.57 32.42
CA GLU A 9 16.04 -28.02 32.64
C GLU A 9 16.18 -27.12 33.89
N ASP A 10 15.61 -25.91 33.87
CA ASP A 10 15.75 -24.84 34.89
C ASP A 10 16.84 -23.78 34.61
N ALA A 11 16.71 -23.10 33.47
CA ALA A 11 17.19 -21.73 33.15
C ALA A 11 16.90 -21.56 31.64
N VAL A 12 15.84 -20.91 31.16
CA VAL A 12 15.52 -19.49 31.36
C VAL A 12 14.01 -19.32 31.11
N GLU A 13 13.20 -19.49 32.15
CA GLU A 13 11.89 -18.82 32.25
C GLU A 13 12.15 -17.37 32.70
N ASP A 14 12.79 -16.56 31.84
CA ASP A 14 13.02 -15.11 32.04
C ASP A 14 13.43 -14.46 30.71
N ALA A 15 12.64 -14.70 29.66
CA ALA A 15 12.65 -13.90 28.44
C ALA A 15 11.20 -13.77 27.93
N VAL A 16 10.32 -13.46 28.87
CA VAL A 16 9.00 -12.92 28.58
C VAL A 16 9.18 -11.41 28.41
N GLU A 17 8.54 -10.88 27.38
CA GLU A 17 8.28 -9.44 27.15
C GLU A 17 9.42 -8.61 26.54
N GLY A 18 9.52 -8.67 25.22
CA GLY A 18 10.36 -7.72 24.48
C GLY A 18 10.28 -7.74 22.96
N SER A 19 9.25 -8.31 22.33
CA SER A 19 8.95 -8.11 20.90
C SER A 19 7.49 -8.44 20.65
N LEU A 20 6.60 -7.72 21.33
CA LEU A 20 5.25 -7.54 20.82
C LEU A 20 5.43 -6.77 19.51
N GLU A 21 5.34 -7.52 18.41
CA GLU A 21 4.45 -7.18 17.30
C GLU A 21 4.44 -5.68 16.99
N ASP A 22 5.17 -5.28 15.96
CA ASP A 22 4.77 -4.11 15.17
C ASP A 22 3.34 -4.41 14.66
N GLU A 23 2.33 -4.24 15.51
CA GLU A 23 0.95 -4.15 15.07
C GLU A 23 0.98 -2.98 14.10
N ASP A 24 0.81 -3.26 12.80
CA ASP A 24 0.62 -2.25 11.79
C ASP A 24 -0.47 -1.30 12.31
N VAL A 25 -0.06 -0.11 12.74
CA VAL A 25 -1.00 0.88 13.30
C VAL A 25 -1.79 1.43 12.12
N TRP A 26 -2.94 0.83 11.87
CA TRP A 26 -3.88 1.30 10.86
C TRP A 26 -4.46 2.64 11.31
N GLU A 27 -4.29 3.65 10.45
CA GLU A 27 -4.79 4.99 10.66
C GLU A 27 -5.72 5.40 9.51
N PRO A 28 -6.63 6.36 9.72
CA PRO A 28 -7.40 6.94 8.63
C PRO A 28 -6.48 7.47 7.54
N LEU A 29 -6.93 7.42 6.27
CA LEU A 29 -6.14 7.97 5.16
C LEU A 29 -5.72 9.42 5.44
N SER A 30 -4.42 9.68 5.32
CA SER A 30 -3.91 11.06 5.25
C SER A 30 -4.51 11.80 4.06
N GLU A 31 -4.55 13.13 4.15
CA GLU A 31 -5.02 13.97 3.04
C GLU A 31 -4.21 13.72 1.75
N ASP A 32 -2.90 13.55 1.86
CA ASP A 32 -2.03 13.32 0.70
C ASP A 32 -2.34 11.98 0.01
N VAL A 33 -2.52 10.91 0.78
CA VAL A 33 -2.88 9.58 0.24
C VAL A 33 -4.27 9.61 -0.36
N ARG A 34 -5.26 10.14 0.37
CA ARG A 34 -6.63 10.28 -0.13
C ARG A 34 -6.67 11.04 -1.46
N ARG A 35 -6.01 12.19 -1.52
CA ARG A 35 -5.97 13.03 -2.72
C ARG A 35 -5.30 12.32 -3.90
N THR A 36 -4.23 11.56 -3.62
CA THR A 36 -3.55 10.75 -4.64
C THR A 36 -4.50 9.69 -5.20
N LEU A 37 -5.21 8.95 -4.35
CA LEU A 37 -6.16 7.93 -4.76
C LEU A 37 -7.29 8.51 -5.62
N GLU A 38 -7.87 9.64 -5.19
CA GLU A 38 -8.90 10.36 -5.96
C GLU A 38 -8.41 10.71 -7.38
N LEU A 39 -7.18 11.22 -7.51
CA LEU A 39 -6.62 11.59 -8.80
C LEU A 39 -6.29 10.38 -9.68
N LEU A 40 -5.75 9.29 -9.11
CA LEU A 40 -5.48 8.06 -9.84
C LEU A 40 -6.78 7.41 -10.36
N LEU A 41 -7.87 7.54 -9.62
CA LEU A 41 -9.17 6.92 -9.91
C LEU A 41 -10.18 7.86 -10.60
N ASP A 42 -9.79 9.07 -11.00
CA ASP A 42 -10.64 10.07 -11.67
C ASP A 42 -10.87 9.74 -13.16
N GLY A 43 -11.25 8.50 -13.46
CA GLY A 43 -11.71 8.07 -14.77
C GLY A 43 -13.16 7.56 -14.72
N ASP A 44 -13.77 7.42 -15.90
CA ASP A 44 -15.23 7.23 -16.01
C ASP A 44 -15.71 5.76 -15.95
N SER A 45 -14.78 4.80 -15.86
CA SER A 45 -15.14 3.38 -15.84
C SER A 45 -15.92 2.99 -14.59
N GLU A 46 -16.77 1.96 -14.69
CA GLU A 46 -17.51 1.46 -13.52
C GLU A 46 -16.58 0.93 -12.43
N ALA A 47 -15.48 0.29 -12.82
CA ALA A 47 -14.46 -0.18 -11.88
C ALA A 47 -13.81 0.98 -11.13
N GLN A 48 -13.38 2.05 -11.82
CA GLN A 48 -12.80 3.22 -11.16
C GLN A 48 -13.78 3.92 -10.22
N ARG A 49 -15.05 4.05 -10.62
CA ARG A 49 -16.10 4.57 -9.74
C ARG A 49 -16.31 3.70 -8.50
N GLY A 50 -16.23 2.37 -8.66
CA GLY A 50 -16.29 1.42 -7.55
C GLY A 50 -15.13 1.60 -6.58
N PHE A 51 -13.90 1.69 -7.07
CA PHE A 51 -12.71 1.92 -6.24
C PHE A 51 -12.73 3.30 -5.57
N LEU A 52 -13.20 4.35 -6.27
CA LEU A 52 -13.35 5.68 -5.69
C LEU A 52 -14.32 5.67 -4.51
N ALA A 53 -15.39 4.87 -4.58
CA ALA A 53 -16.35 4.71 -3.50
C ALA A 53 -15.78 3.99 -2.27
N GLN A 54 -14.65 3.28 -2.39
CA GLN A 54 -13.99 2.62 -1.26
C GLN A 54 -13.15 3.56 -0.40
N ILE A 55 -12.67 4.69 -0.96
CA ILE A 55 -11.77 5.63 -0.27
C ILE A 55 -12.28 6.08 1.12
N PRO A 56 -13.58 6.39 1.33
CA PRO A 56 -14.08 6.79 2.64
C PRO A 56 -14.06 5.68 3.71
N TYR A 57 -13.92 4.42 3.28
CA TYR A 57 -13.92 3.22 4.12
C TYR A 57 -12.53 2.58 4.22
N ALA A 58 -11.50 3.31 3.76
CA ALA A 58 -10.14 2.84 3.74
C ALA A 58 -9.33 3.40 4.92
N GLU A 59 -8.45 2.56 5.44
CA GLU A 59 -7.39 2.89 6.39
C GLU A 59 -6.04 2.60 5.74
N MET A 60 -4.97 3.17 6.29
CA MET A 60 -3.61 3.00 5.81
C MET A 60 -2.64 2.63 6.91
N THR A 61 -1.57 1.94 6.53
CA THR A 61 -0.33 1.84 7.31
C THR A 61 0.83 2.11 6.37
N ARG A 62 1.93 2.67 6.89
CA ARG A 62 3.14 2.86 6.09
C ARG A 62 3.83 1.52 5.89
N GLY A 63 4.18 1.21 4.65
CA GLY A 63 5.00 0.05 4.38
C GLY A 63 6.41 0.24 4.94
N ASN A 64 7.01 -0.83 5.43
CA ASN A 64 8.42 -0.84 5.87
C ASN A 64 9.40 -1.05 4.69
N CYS A 65 8.98 -0.70 3.46
CA CYS A 65 9.80 -0.75 2.24
C CYS A 65 10.74 0.47 2.18
N PRO A 66 11.94 0.36 1.59
CA PRO A 66 12.75 1.52 1.20
C PRO A 66 12.02 2.45 0.23
N CYS A 67 11.11 1.90 -0.57
CA CYS A 67 10.18 2.62 -1.42
C CYS A 67 8.99 3.17 -0.60
N PRO A 68 8.51 4.40 -0.87
CA PRO A 68 7.34 4.94 -0.18
C PRO A 68 6.05 4.24 -0.60
N CYS A 69 5.82 3.07 -0.01
CA CYS A 69 4.58 2.31 -0.14
C CYS A 69 3.63 2.61 1.02
N VAL A 70 2.35 2.61 0.69
CA VAL A 70 1.26 2.72 1.67
C VAL A 70 0.36 1.52 1.48
N PHE A 71 0.28 0.66 2.49
CA PHE A 71 -0.69 -0.42 2.50
C PHE A 71 -2.06 0.14 2.85
N LEU A 72 -3.09 -0.42 2.23
CA LEU A 72 -4.48 0.00 2.36
C LEU A 72 -5.30 -1.19 2.85
N SER A 73 -6.25 -0.90 3.72
CA SER A 73 -7.27 -1.85 4.16
C SER A 73 -8.63 -1.19 3.96
N VAL A 74 -9.57 -1.90 3.33
CA VAL A 74 -10.94 -1.40 3.08
C VAL A 74 -11.91 -2.26 3.86
N ASP A 75 -12.83 -1.62 4.58
CA ASP A 75 -13.97 -2.30 5.20
C ASP A 75 -14.97 -2.78 4.13
N THR A 76 -14.80 -4.03 3.69
CA THR A 76 -15.66 -4.63 2.66
C THR A 76 -17.06 -5.01 3.14
N ASP A 77 -17.34 -4.94 4.44
CA ASP A 77 -18.71 -5.07 4.96
C ASP A 77 -19.49 -3.75 4.78
N ALA A 78 -18.78 -2.61 4.79
CA ALA A 78 -19.37 -1.29 4.58
C ALA A 78 -19.45 -0.85 3.11
N VAL A 79 -18.57 -1.37 2.23
CA VAL A 79 -18.54 -1.05 0.81
C VAL A 79 -18.22 -2.27 -0.06
N ALA A 80 -18.86 -2.37 -1.22
CA ALA A 80 -18.69 -3.51 -2.11
C ALA A 80 -17.26 -3.59 -2.70
N ALA A 81 -16.75 -4.82 -2.77
CA ALA A 81 -15.58 -5.15 -3.58
C ALA A 81 -15.89 -4.98 -5.07
N VAL A 82 -14.90 -4.47 -5.82
CA VAL A 82 -14.98 -4.35 -7.28
C VAL A 82 -14.62 -5.69 -7.92
N PRO A 83 -15.38 -6.19 -8.90
CA PRO A 83 -15.01 -7.41 -9.62
C PRO A 83 -13.62 -7.28 -10.27
N LEU A 84 -12.76 -8.24 -9.99
CA LEU A 84 -11.44 -8.38 -10.60
C LEU A 84 -11.32 -9.74 -11.28
N GLU A 85 -10.58 -9.81 -12.38
CA GLU A 85 -10.26 -11.09 -13.02
C GLU A 85 -9.20 -11.90 -12.23
N LYS A 86 -8.33 -11.19 -11.52
CA LYS A 86 -7.26 -11.76 -10.71
C LYS A 86 -7.45 -11.46 -9.23
N GLN A 87 -6.84 -12.31 -8.40
CA GLN A 87 -6.81 -12.08 -6.96
C GLN A 87 -6.12 -10.76 -6.60
N VAL A 88 -5.09 -10.36 -7.36
CA VAL A 88 -4.39 -9.07 -7.22
C VAL A 88 -4.20 -8.49 -8.61
N ALA A 89 -4.52 -7.20 -8.77
CA ALA A 89 -4.38 -6.47 -10.03
C ALA A 89 -3.97 -5.02 -9.80
N ALA A 90 -3.20 -4.45 -10.72
CA ALA A 90 -3.01 -3.00 -10.81
C ALA A 90 -4.28 -2.40 -11.43
N VAL A 91 -4.85 -1.40 -10.75
CA VAL A 91 -6.16 -0.82 -11.13
C VAL A 91 -6.08 0.65 -11.54
N ALA A 92 -4.96 1.31 -11.22
CA ALA A 92 -4.62 2.62 -11.74
C ALA A 92 -3.10 2.83 -11.64
N GLY A 93 -2.57 3.72 -12.47
CA GLY A 93 -1.19 4.16 -12.36
C GLY A 93 -0.98 5.55 -12.96
N ALA A 94 0.15 6.17 -12.67
CA ALA A 94 0.56 7.44 -13.27
C ALA A 94 2.07 7.58 -13.23
N SER A 95 2.62 8.21 -14.27
CA SER A 95 4.03 8.60 -14.25
C SER A 95 4.28 9.67 -13.19
N LEU A 96 5.44 9.62 -12.57
CA LEU A 96 5.88 10.57 -11.56
C LEU A 96 6.92 11.52 -12.16
N PHE A 97 6.79 12.81 -11.84
CA PHE A 97 7.70 13.85 -12.28
C PHE A 97 8.20 14.69 -11.10
N THR A 98 9.47 15.10 -11.13
CA THR A 98 10.03 16.04 -10.16
C THR A 98 9.45 17.44 -10.36
N ALA A 99 9.72 18.36 -9.43
CA ALA A 99 9.36 19.78 -9.56
C ALA A 99 9.96 20.43 -10.82
N GLU A 100 11.10 19.93 -11.28
CA GLU A 100 11.79 20.38 -12.50
C GLU A 100 11.18 19.81 -13.78
N GLY A 101 10.23 18.87 -13.66
CA GLY A 101 9.57 18.20 -14.78
C GLY A 101 10.35 17.01 -15.33
N ASP A 102 11.36 16.51 -14.60
CA ASP A 102 12.09 15.30 -14.98
C ASP A 102 11.29 14.06 -14.57
N TYR A 103 11.30 13.04 -15.42
CA TYR A 103 10.68 11.76 -15.10
C TYR A 103 11.40 11.12 -13.91
N ALA A 104 10.64 10.86 -12.84
CA ALA A 104 11.15 10.35 -11.57
C ALA A 104 10.70 8.90 -11.32
N GLY A 105 9.53 8.52 -11.84
CA GLY A 105 9.13 7.13 -11.86
C GLY A 105 7.65 6.86 -12.07
N GLU A 106 7.06 5.94 -11.30
CA GLU A 106 5.66 5.53 -11.46
C GLU A 106 4.96 5.36 -10.10
N ALA A 107 3.71 5.83 -10.01
CA ALA A 107 2.78 5.43 -8.98
C ALA A 107 1.88 4.30 -9.51
N THR A 108 1.71 3.26 -8.71
CA THR A 108 0.83 2.12 -9.03
C THR A 108 -0.12 1.86 -7.87
N LEU A 109 -1.41 1.79 -8.17
CA LEU A 109 -2.45 1.39 -7.23
C LEU A 109 -2.88 -0.04 -7.50
N LEU A 110 -2.81 -0.87 -6.47
CA LEU A 110 -3.15 -2.28 -6.50
C LEU A 110 -4.43 -2.54 -5.71
N ALA A 111 -5.23 -3.48 -6.22
CA ALA A 111 -6.37 -4.03 -5.53
C ALA A 111 -6.19 -5.54 -5.32
N ALA A 112 -6.65 -6.04 -4.17
CA ALA A 112 -6.66 -7.44 -3.81
C ALA A 112 -8.09 -7.88 -3.47
N GLY A 113 -8.59 -8.94 -4.11
CA GLY A 113 -9.96 -9.43 -3.91
C GLY A 113 -11.04 -8.39 -4.23
N GLY A 114 -10.72 -7.35 -5.00
CA GLY A 114 -11.62 -6.25 -5.32
C GLY A 114 -11.62 -5.08 -4.33
N ALA A 115 -10.76 -5.11 -3.32
CA ALA A 115 -10.52 -4.01 -2.39
C ALA A 115 -9.19 -3.30 -2.69
N LEU A 116 -9.11 -1.98 -2.50
CA LEU A 116 -7.83 -1.26 -2.52
C LEU A 116 -6.88 -1.86 -1.48
N ALA A 117 -5.62 -2.11 -1.87
CA ALA A 117 -4.68 -2.89 -1.04
C ALA A 117 -3.31 -2.25 -0.89
N ASP A 118 -2.77 -1.61 -1.92
CA ASP A 118 -1.42 -1.06 -1.87
C ASP A 118 -1.26 0.09 -2.87
N LEU A 119 -0.69 1.19 -2.40
CA LEU A 119 -0.29 2.34 -3.20
C LEU A 119 1.23 2.44 -3.17
N GLN A 120 1.84 2.12 -4.31
CA GLN A 120 3.29 2.09 -4.46
C GLN A 120 3.75 3.34 -5.20
N PHE A 121 4.73 4.04 -4.63
CA PHE A 121 5.51 5.07 -5.32
C PHE A 121 6.89 4.51 -5.59
N CYS A 122 7.14 4.15 -6.83
CA CYS A 122 8.43 3.66 -7.29
C CYS A 122 9.14 4.80 -8.01
N ASP A 123 9.96 5.56 -7.29
CA ASP A 123 10.91 6.45 -7.93
C ASP A 123 12.24 5.71 -8.19
N TRP A 124 12.91 6.02 -9.29
CA TRP A 124 14.08 5.26 -9.76
C TRP A 124 15.26 5.30 -8.79
N GLU A 125 15.24 6.23 -7.84
CA GLU A 125 16.30 6.48 -6.87
C GLU A 125 15.84 6.13 -5.44
N ASP A 126 14.63 5.59 -5.26
CA ASP A 126 14.00 5.27 -3.97
C ASP A 126 14.06 6.43 -2.95
N ARG A 127 13.98 7.67 -3.42
CA ARG A 127 14.03 8.90 -2.61
C ARG A 127 12.63 9.37 -2.19
N GLY A 128 11.58 8.85 -2.82
CA GLY A 128 10.21 9.28 -2.60
C GLY A 128 9.91 10.71 -3.04
N PRO A 129 8.74 11.27 -2.63
CA PRO A 129 8.24 12.54 -3.17
C PRO A 129 9.07 13.79 -2.77
N GLY A 130 10.22 13.61 -2.12
CA GLY A 130 11.05 14.71 -1.65
C GLY A 130 10.26 15.71 -0.80
N SER A 131 10.27 16.99 -1.20
CA SER A 131 9.55 18.06 -0.51
C SER A 131 8.13 18.31 -1.01
N LEU A 132 7.69 17.66 -2.09
CA LEU A 132 6.33 17.82 -2.61
C LEU A 132 5.38 16.83 -1.94
N ARG A 133 4.08 17.10 -2.07
CA ARG A 133 3.04 16.12 -1.74
C ARG A 133 3.03 14.99 -2.76
N LEU A 134 2.57 13.81 -2.34
CA LEU A 134 2.46 12.63 -3.20
C LEU A 134 1.71 12.90 -4.51
N TRP A 135 0.58 13.61 -4.43
CA TRP A 135 -0.24 13.92 -5.58
C TRP A 135 0.37 14.98 -6.52
N GLU A 136 1.33 15.77 -6.05
CA GLU A 136 2.01 16.79 -6.86
C GLU A 136 3.03 16.18 -7.82
N TRP A 137 3.50 14.96 -7.56
CA TRP A 137 4.37 14.21 -8.48
C TRP A 137 3.59 13.60 -9.64
N LEU A 138 2.26 13.46 -9.55
CA LEU A 138 1.46 12.75 -10.54
C LEU A 138 1.42 13.50 -11.88
N GLY A 139 2.00 12.88 -12.90
CA GLY A 139 1.89 13.23 -14.30
C GLY A 139 0.73 12.53 -15.01
N PRO A 140 0.88 12.22 -16.31
CA PRO A 140 -0.14 11.51 -17.07
C PRO A 140 -0.53 10.17 -16.42
N ARG A 141 -1.84 9.93 -16.34
CA ARG A 141 -2.42 8.70 -15.79
C ARG A 141 -2.43 7.62 -16.86
N HIS A 142 -2.10 6.41 -16.46
CA HIS A 142 -2.18 5.22 -17.29
C HIS A 142 -3.45 4.47 -16.91
N PRO A 143 -4.46 4.39 -17.80
CA PRO A 143 -5.61 3.54 -17.53
C PRO A 143 -5.13 2.08 -17.50
N MET A 144 -5.23 1.46 -16.32
CA MET A 144 -4.96 0.03 -16.16
C MET A 144 -6.28 -0.69 -16.32
N ASP A 145 -6.40 -1.52 -17.35
CA ASP A 145 -7.59 -2.34 -17.52
C ASP A 145 -7.51 -3.53 -16.54
N PRO A 146 -8.41 -3.62 -15.55
CA PRO A 146 -8.41 -4.77 -14.63
C PRO A 146 -8.73 -6.09 -15.34
N ALA A 147 -9.14 -6.05 -16.62
CA ALA A 147 -9.37 -7.19 -17.48
C ALA A 147 -8.18 -7.59 -18.39
N VAL A 148 -7.03 -6.90 -18.27
CA VAL A 148 -5.81 -7.22 -19.04
C VAL A 148 -4.63 -7.26 -18.08
N GLY A 149 -4.57 -8.33 -17.30
CA GLY A 149 -3.42 -8.67 -16.45
C GLY A 149 -2.88 -10.03 -16.77
#